data_AF-A0A2C1KSI1-F1
#
_entry.id   AF-A0A2C1KSI1-F1
#
_cell.length_a   1.000
_cell.length_b   1.000
_cell.length_c   1.000
_cell.angle_alpha   90.00
_cell.angle_beta   90.00
_cell.angle_gamma   90.00
#
_symmetry.space_group_name_H-M   'P 1'
#
loop_
_entity.id
_entity.type
_entity.pdbx_description
1 polymer ?
#
loop_
_entity_poly.entity_id
_entity_poly.type
_entity_poly.pdbx_seq_one_letter_code
_entity_poly.pdbx_strand_id
1 'polypeptide(L)' 'MNYYTIAKRYYDKGYYTKGDVKVFVSSGKITETQYQEITGEAYTV' A
#
# COMPACT_ATOMS: atom_id res chain seq x y z
N MET A 1 -5.07 9.10 -11.52
CA MET A 1 -3.83 8.41 -11.10
C MET A 1 -4.23 7.21 -10.25
N ASN A 2 -3.88 5.98 -10.62
CA ASN A 2 -4.32 4.78 -9.89
C ASN A 2 -3.24 4.37 -8.87
N TYR A 3 -3.25 5.01 -7.69
CA TYR A 3 -2.21 4.85 -6.66
C TYR A 3 -2.11 3.41 -6.15
N TYR A 4 -3.24 2.69 -6.09
CA TYR A 4 -3.26 1.26 -5.76
C TYR A 4 -2.35 0.45 -6.70
N THR A 5 -2.50 0.61 -8.02
CA THR A 5 -1.73 -0.15 -9.00
C THR A 5 -0.24 0.18 -8.90
N ILE A 6 0.09 1.45 -8.62
CA ILE A 6 1.48 1.89 -8.43
C ILE A 6 2.04 1.27 -7.14
N ALA A 7 1.37 1.44 -6.01
CA ALA A 7 1.79 0.89 -4.72
C ALA A 7 1.97 -0.63 -4.80
N LYS A 8 1.02 -1.36 -5.40
CA LYS A 8 1.12 -2.80 -5.64
C LYS A 8 2.34 -3.16 -6.47
N ARG A 9 2.53 -2.51 -7.62
CA ARG A 9 3.62 -2.84 -8.56
C ARG A 9 5.00 -2.52 -7.98
N TYR A 10 5.12 -1.48 -7.17
CA TYR A 10 6.37 -1.12 -6.52
C TYR A 10 6.66 -1.98 -5.29
N TYR A 11 5.62 -2.36 -4.54
CA TYR A 11 5.73 -3.33 -3.44
C TYR A 11 6.16 -4.71 -3.96
N ASP A 12 5.52 -5.20 -5.04
CA ASP A 12 5.83 -6.48 -5.68
C ASP A 12 7.27 -6.53 -6.24
N LYS A 13 7.77 -5.39 -6.71
CA LYS A 13 9.17 -5.23 -7.13
C LYS A 13 10.16 -5.04 -5.97
N GLY A 14 9.68 -4.97 -4.73
CA GLY A 14 10.51 -4.75 -3.53
C GLY A 14 11.00 -3.32 -3.34
N TYR A 15 10.47 -2.34 -4.09
CA TYR A 15 10.81 -0.93 -3.90
C TYR A 15 10.11 -0.31 -2.69
N TYR A 16 8.93 -0.82 -2.34
CA TYR A 16 8.17 -0.36 -1.19
C TYR A 16 8.11 -1.42 -0.12
N THR A 17 8.34 -0.99 1.10
CA THR A 17 8.07 -1.77 2.30
C THR A 17 6.62 -1.56 2.72
N LYS A 18 6.15 -2.38 3.66
CA LYS A 18 4.83 -2.22 4.26
C LYS A 18 4.67 -0.82 4.88
N GLY A 19 5.74 -0.26 5.45
CA GLY A 19 5.74 1.10 5.99
C GLY A 19 5.44 2.16 4.93
N ASP A 20 6.04 2.03 3.75
CA ASP A 20 5.76 2.93 2.62
C ASP A 20 4.30 2.82 2.18
N VAL A 21 3.77 1.59 2.08
CA VAL A 21 2.36 1.37 1.75
C VAL A 21 1.42 1.96 2.83
N LYS A 22 1.79 1.94 4.12
CA LYS A 22 1.03 2.63 5.18
C LYS A 22 0.98 4.15 4.95
N VAL A 23 2.07 4.77 4.50
CA VAL A 23 2.08 6.22 4.19
C VAL A 23 1.09 6.56 3.09
N PHE A 24 0.91 5.69 2.09
CA PHE A 24 -0.14 5.88 1.07
C PHE A 24 -1.56 5.78 1.66
N VAL A 25 -1.79 4.94 2.66
CA VAL A 25 -3.07 4.89 3.39
C VAL A 25 -3.27 6.18 4.18
N SER A 26 -2.29 6.60 4.98
CA SER A 26 -2.36 7.82 5.79
C SER A 26 -2.53 9.09 4.94
N SER A 27 -2.00 9.08 3.72
CA SER A 27 -2.15 10.17 2.74
C SER A 27 -3.48 10.15 1.99
N GLY A 28 -4.38 9.20 2.29
CA GLY A 28 -5.66 9.02 1.60
C GLY A 28 -5.53 8.61 0.13
N LYS A 29 -4.38 8.06 -0.27
CA LYS A 29 -4.12 7.63 -1.66
C LYS A 29 -4.65 6.23 -1.95
N ILE A 30 -4.68 5.38 -0.92
CA ILE A 30 -5.25 4.03 -0.94
C ILE A 30 -6.06 3.79 0.34
N THR A 31 -6.90 2.77 0.34
CA THR A 31 -7.66 2.37 1.54
C THR A 31 -6.94 1.28 2.34
N GLU A 32 -7.38 1.05 3.58
CA GLU A 32 -6.88 -0.04 4.45
C GLU A 32 -7.07 -1.41 3.80
N THR A 33 -8.19 -1.60 3.09
CA THR A 33 -8.47 -2.82 2.32
C THR A 33 -7.43 -3.02 1.21
N GLN A 34 -7.10 -1.95 0.49
CA GLN A 34 -6.09 -1.97 -0.56
C GLN A 34 -4.68 -2.22 0.00
N TYR A 35 -4.37 -1.68 1.18
CA TYR A 35 -3.14 -2.00 1.89
C TYR A 35 -3.04 -3.49 2.20
N GLN A 36 -4.12 -4.10 2.69
CA GLN A 36 -4.15 -5.52 2.99
C GLN A 36 -4.02 -6.38 1.72
N GLU A 37 -4.62 -5.97 0.60
CA GLU A 37 -4.41 -6.66 -0.68
C GLU A 37 -2.98 -6.56 -1.21
N ILE A 38 -2.30 -5.43 -0.98
CA ILE A 38 -0.92 -5.23 -1.44
C ILE A 38 0.07 -5.98 -0.55
N THR A 39 -0.08 -5.86 0.77
CA THR A 39 0.91 -6.32 1.74
C THR A 39 0.62 -7.72 2.29
N GLY A 40 -0.62 -8.20 2.17
CA GLY A 40 -1.11 -9.42 2.80
C GLY A 40 -1.39 -9.29 4.30
N GLU A 41 -1.17 -8.12 4.90
CA GLU A 41 -1.36 -7.88 6.33
C GLU A 41 -2.48 -6.89 6.58
N ALA A 42 -3.23 -7.09 7.66
CA ALA A 42 -4.20 -6.11 8.11
C ALA A 42 -3.50 -4.77 8.40
N TYR A 43 -4.10 -3.68 7.93
CA TYR A 43 -3.63 -2.35 8.30
C TYR A 43 -3.84 -2.16 9.80
N THR A 44 -2.75 -2.05 10.54
CA THR A 44 -2.72 -1.75 11.97
C THR A 44 -2.19 -0.33 12.13
N VAL A 45 -2.96 0.53 12.82
CA VAL A 45 -2.56 1.91 13.11
C VAL A 45 -1.35 1.92 14.05
#